data_AF-A0A2C9WN14-F1
#
_entry.id   AF-A0A2C9WN14-F1
#
_cell.length_a   1.000
_cell.length_b   1.000
_cell.length_c   1.000
_cell.angle_alpha   90.00
_cell.angle_beta   90.00
_cell.angle_gamma   90.00
#
_symmetry.space_group_name_H-M   'P 1'
#
loop_
_entity.id
_entity.type
_entity.pdbx_description
1 polymer ?
#
loop_
_entity_poly.entity_id
_entity_poly.type
_entity_poly.pdbx_seq_one_letter_code
_entity_poly.pdbx_strand_id
1 'polypeptide(L)'
;MKFCKKYQEYMQAQEKELPGVGLKKLKKILKKCRRDFESHQELEGSPSAAQHCPHHCPVCDGTFFPSLLNEMSAVVGCFNERAQKLLELHLASGFRKYFIWCKGKLQGNHVALMQEGKDLVTYALINAIAVRKILKKYDKIHYSNQGQAFRSQAQSMHIEILQSPWLCELMAFHINLRNTKVKSKKKAPALFEGCSLTFDDDDKPSLSYWSL
;
A
#
# COMPACT_ATOMS: atom_id res chain seq x y z
N MET A 1 -12.75 -6.00 14.48
CA MET A 1 -13.09 -6.48 13.12
C MET A 1 -11.86 -7.01 12.38
N LYS A 2 -11.98 -8.04 11.54
CA LYS A 2 -10.86 -8.64 10.76
C LYS A 2 -10.43 -7.71 9.62
N PHE A 3 -9.14 -7.36 9.54
CA PHE A 3 -8.56 -6.43 8.54
C PHE A 3 -9.04 -6.67 7.09
N CYS A 4 -9.11 -7.92 6.62
CA CYS A 4 -9.53 -8.21 5.25
C CYS A 4 -10.95 -7.77 4.92
N LYS A 5 -11.86 -7.74 5.92
CA LYS A 5 -13.23 -7.26 5.70
C LYS A 5 -13.21 -5.75 5.45
N LYS A 6 -12.52 -5.01 6.34
CA LYS A 6 -12.31 -3.56 6.20
C LYS A 6 -11.61 -3.18 4.90
N TYR A 7 -10.58 -3.94 4.52
CA TYR A 7 -9.87 -3.72 3.25
C TYR A 7 -10.81 -3.88 2.05
N GLN A 8 -11.63 -4.93 2.05
CA GLN A 8 -12.58 -5.15 0.95
C GLN A 8 -13.67 -4.08 0.91
N GLU A 9 -14.22 -3.70 2.06
CA GLU A 9 -15.18 -2.60 2.18
C GLU A 9 -14.57 -1.29 1.65
N TYR A 10 -13.32 -0.99 2.02
CA TYR A 10 -12.60 0.16 1.48
C TYR A 10 -12.45 0.13 -0.03
N MET A 11 -12.05 -1.01 -0.61
CA MET A 11 -11.89 -1.16 -2.06
C MET A 11 -13.23 -1.08 -2.81
N GLN A 12 -14.32 -1.58 -2.23
CA GLN A 12 -15.67 -1.52 -2.80
C GLN A 12 -16.30 -0.13 -2.72
N ALA A 13 -15.92 0.66 -1.71
CA ALA A 13 -16.41 2.02 -1.53
C ALA A 13 -15.74 3.04 -2.47
N GLN A 14 -14.73 2.63 -3.25
CA GLN A 14 -14.08 3.52 -4.22
C GLN A 14 -14.99 3.73 -5.42
N GLU A 15 -15.32 4.99 -5.74
CA GLU A 15 -16.18 5.34 -6.88
C GLU A 15 -15.61 4.90 -8.23
N LYS A 16 -14.28 4.81 -8.33
CA LYS A 16 -13.56 4.26 -9.50
C LYS A 16 -13.04 2.88 -9.13
N GLU A 17 -13.24 1.87 -9.97
CA GLU A 17 -12.61 0.56 -9.79
C GLU A 17 -11.09 0.75 -9.70
N LEU A 18 -10.57 0.59 -8.49
CA LEU A 18 -9.15 0.69 -8.18
C LEU A 18 -8.60 -0.74 -8.05
N PRO A 19 -7.44 -1.05 -8.66
CA PRO A 19 -6.82 -2.34 -8.46
C PRO A 19 -6.46 -2.50 -6.97
N GLY A 20 -6.51 -3.73 -6.48
CA GLY A 20 -6.19 -4.02 -5.10
C GLY A 20 -5.68 -5.44 -4.94
N VAL A 21 -5.10 -5.71 -3.79
CA VAL A 21 -4.63 -7.02 -3.38
C VAL A 21 -5.83 -7.94 -3.13
N GLY A 22 -5.88 -9.04 -3.86
CA GLY A 22 -6.87 -10.11 -3.79
C GLY A 22 -6.75 -10.96 -2.53
N LEU A 23 -6.84 -10.34 -1.34
CA LEU A 23 -6.60 -10.99 -0.04
C LEU A 23 -7.43 -12.27 0.16
N LYS A 24 -8.65 -12.34 -0.38
CA LYS A 24 -9.48 -13.55 -0.34
C LYS A 24 -8.89 -14.68 -1.18
N LYS A 25 -8.52 -14.38 -2.44
CA LYS A 25 -7.91 -15.33 -3.38
C LYS A 25 -6.57 -15.83 -2.84
N LEU A 26 -5.67 -14.93 -2.47
CA LEU A 26 -4.36 -15.28 -1.90
C LEU A 26 -4.48 -16.13 -0.64
N LYS A 27 -5.43 -15.81 0.25
CA LYS A 27 -5.67 -16.64 1.44
C LYS A 27 -6.17 -18.04 1.11
N LYS A 28 -6.94 -18.23 0.03
CA LYS A 28 -7.38 -19.57 -0.41
C LYS A 28 -6.20 -20.40 -0.89
N ILE A 29 -5.28 -19.81 -1.66
CA ILE A 29 -4.04 -20.47 -2.10
C ILE A 29 -3.24 -20.97 -0.89
N LEU A 30 -3.00 -20.09 0.08
CA LEU A 30 -2.27 -20.45 1.31
C LEU A 30 -2.97 -21.55 2.13
N LYS A 31 -4.31 -21.55 2.16
CA LYS A 31 -5.08 -22.60 2.86
C LYS A 31 -5.01 -23.94 2.15
N LYS A 32 -5.00 -23.95 0.82
CA LYS A 32 -4.83 -25.17 0.03
C LYS A 32 -3.45 -25.77 0.32
N CYS A 33 -2.40 -24.96 0.19
CA CYS A 33 -1.03 -25.36 0.46
C CYS A 33 -0.85 -26.01 1.85
N ARG A 34 -1.45 -25.42 2.89
CA ARG A 34 -1.36 -25.98 4.25
C ARG A 34 -1.95 -27.39 4.35
N ARG A 35 -3.13 -27.61 3.76
CA ARG A 35 -3.80 -28.93 3.79
C ARG A 35 -3.02 -29.98 3.03
N ASP A 36 -2.45 -29.61 1.88
CA ASP A 36 -1.64 -30.51 1.07
C ASP A 36 -0.41 -30.97 1.89
N PHE A 37 0.25 -30.05 2.61
CA PHE A 37 1.38 -30.38 3.49
C PHE A 37 1.00 -31.29 4.66
N GLU A 38 -0.13 -31.01 5.33
CA GLU A 38 -0.66 -31.84 6.42
C GLU A 38 -0.99 -33.27 5.93
N SER A 39 -1.57 -33.42 4.74
CA SER A 39 -1.91 -34.74 4.16
C SER A 39 -0.70 -35.59 3.76
N HIS A 40 0.39 -34.97 3.31
CA HIS A 40 1.62 -35.69 2.96
C HIS A 40 2.36 -36.19 4.21
N GLN A 41 2.24 -35.48 5.33
CA GLN A 41 2.88 -35.84 6.60
C GLN A 41 2.20 -37.03 7.30
N GLU A 42 0.92 -37.29 7.01
CA GLU A 42 0.18 -38.45 7.53
C GLU A 42 0.48 -39.76 6.75
N LEU A 43 0.92 -39.65 5.50
CA LEU A 43 1.25 -40.79 4.63
C LEU A 43 2.69 -41.28 4.81
N GLU A 44 3.62 -40.39 5.14
CA GLU A 44 5.01 -40.74 5.40
C GLU A 44 5.29 -40.74 6.91
N GLY A 45 5.03 -41.87 7.57
CA GLY A 45 5.20 -42.08 9.02
C GLY A 45 6.65 -42.03 9.54
N SER A 46 7.41 -40.98 9.23
CA SER A 46 8.77 -40.75 9.74
C SER A 46 8.82 -39.49 10.62
N PRO A 47 9.13 -39.60 11.93
CA PRO A 47 9.08 -38.47 12.86
C PRO A 47 10.28 -37.50 12.83
N SER A 48 11.20 -37.58 11.85
CA SER A 48 12.50 -36.88 11.94
C SER A 48 12.79 -35.82 10.86
N ALA A 49 11.91 -35.58 9.89
CA ALA A 49 12.08 -34.49 8.89
C ALA A 49 11.07 -33.33 9.04
N ALA A 50 10.19 -33.41 10.04
CA ALA A 50 9.10 -32.48 10.23
C ALA A 50 9.52 -31.27 11.07
N GLN A 51 10.12 -30.24 10.48
CA GLN A 51 10.12 -28.93 11.14
C GLN A 51 10.29 -27.71 10.23
N HIS A 52 10.76 -27.87 9.00
CA HIS A 52 10.81 -26.76 8.04
C HIS A 52 10.09 -27.16 6.76
N CYS A 53 9.21 -26.27 6.28
CA CYS A 53 8.75 -26.37 4.91
C CYS A 53 10.00 -26.29 4.02
N PRO A 54 10.16 -27.15 2.99
CA PRO A 54 11.29 -27.04 2.08
C PRO A 54 11.40 -25.60 1.62
N HIS A 55 12.63 -25.11 1.47
CA HIS A 55 12.91 -23.71 1.07
C HIS A 55 12.12 -23.28 -0.18
N HIS A 56 11.57 -24.21 -0.95
CA HIS A 56 10.64 -23.94 -2.05
C HIS A 56 9.30 -24.64 -1.84
N CYS A 57 8.21 -23.88 -2.02
CA CYS A 57 6.86 -24.39 -1.98
C CYS A 57 6.29 -24.33 -3.42
N PRO A 58 6.22 -25.45 -4.16
CA PRO A 58 5.89 -25.41 -5.58
C PRO A 58 4.51 -24.82 -5.86
N VAL A 59 3.55 -25.02 -4.94
CA VAL A 59 2.21 -24.41 -5.02
C VAL A 59 2.31 -22.89 -4.91
N CYS A 60 3.07 -22.38 -3.94
CA CYS A 60 3.17 -20.94 -3.72
C CYS A 60 4.09 -20.24 -4.73
N ASP A 61 5.18 -20.90 -5.14
CA ASP A 61 6.13 -20.42 -6.14
C ASP A 61 5.45 -20.31 -7.52
N GLY A 62 4.60 -21.27 -7.87
CA GLY A 62 3.85 -21.26 -9.12
C GLY A 62 2.56 -20.43 -9.12
N THR A 63 1.99 -20.08 -7.95
CA THR A 63 0.68 -19.42 -7.90
C THR A 63 0.58 -18.21 -6.98
N PHE A 64 1.08 -18.29 -5.74
CA PHE A 64 0.94 -17.24 -4.74
C PHE A 64 1.78 -16.01 -5.08
N PHE A 65 3.09 -16.19 -5.24
CA PHE A 65 4.00 -15.07 -5.51
C PHE A 65 3.74 -14.42 -6.88
N PRO A 66 3.52 -15.17 -7.97
CA PRO A 66 3.15 -14.57 -9.26
C PRO A 66 1.83 -13.80 -9.19
N SER A 67 0.81 -14.35 -8.50
CA SER A 67 -0.46 -13.63 -8.31
C SER A 67 -0.28 -12.33 -7.52
N LEU A 68 0.50 -12.38 -6.43
CA LEU A 68 0.74 -11.20 -5.60
C LEU A 68 1.57 -10.15 -6.35
N LEU A 69 2.59 -10.55 -7.11
CA LEU A 69 3.40 -9.65 -7.93
C LEU A 69 2.57 -8.92 -8.98
N ASN A 70 1.68 -9.63 -9.67
CA ASN A 70 0.77 -9.03 -10.65
C ASN A 70 -0.19 -8.03 -9.98
N GLU A 71 -0.78 -8.39 -8.84
CA GLU A 71 -1.66 -7.50 -8.07
C GLU A 71 -0.91 -6.25 -7.57
N MET A 72 0.34 -6.40 -7.09
CA MET A 72 1.18 -5.28 -6.68
C MET A 72 1.54 -4.36 -7.85
N SER A 73 1.90 -4.93 -9.00
CA SER A 73 2.24 -4.17 -10.21
C SER A 73 1.05 -3.34 -10.70
N ALA A 74 -0.16 -3.92 -10.68
CA ALA A 74 -1.39 -3.19 -11.02
C ALA A 74 -1.67 -2.02 -10.05
N VAL A 75 -1.48 -2.25 -8.74
CA VAL A 75 -1.63 -1.22 -7.71
C VAL A 75 -0.64 -0.07 -7.92
N VAL A 76 0.65 -0.37 -8.11
CA VAL A 76 1.68 0.64 -8.32
C VAL A 76 1.48 1.38 -9.63
N GLY A 77 1.18 0.67 -10.72
CA GLY A 77 0.90 1.28 -12.02
C GLY A 77 -0.25 2.28 -11.95
N CYS A 78 -1.38 1.87 -11.37
CA CYS A 78 -2.54 2.75 -11.19
C CYS A 78 -2.23 3.93 -10.27
N PHE A 79 -1.48 3.71 -9.19
CA PHE A 79 -1.08 4.79 -8.29
C PHE A 79 -0.20 5.82 -9.01
N ASN A 80 0.85 5.35 -9.70
CA ASN A 80 1.79 6.21 -10.42
C ASN A 80 1.09 7.04 -11.48
N GLU A 81 0.23 6.42 -12.30
CA GLU A 81 -0.53 7.10 -13.35
C GLU A 81 -1.41 8.21 -12.77
N ARG A 82 -2.13 7.93 -11.67
CA ARG A 82 -3.02 8.91 -11.04
C ARG A 82 -2.26 10.02 -10.32
N ALA A 83 -1.17 9.67 -9.62
CA ALA A 83 -0.31 10.64 -8.96
C ALA A 83 0.34 11.59 -9.98
N GLN A 84 0.85 11.05 -11.09
CA GLN A 84 1.41 11.85 -12.18
C GLN A 84 0.36 12.78 -12.79
N LYS A 85 -0.83 12.26 -13.17
CA LYS A 85 -1.91 13.09 -13.71
C LYS A 85 -2.31 14.23 -12.77
N LEU A 86 -2.40 13.94 -11.46
CA LEU A 86 -2.73 14.94 -10.45
C LEU A 86 -1.66 16.03 -10.33
N LEU A 87 -0.38 15.64 -10.37
CA LEU A 87 0.74 16.57 -10.34
C LEU A 87 0.82 17.40 -11.63
N GLU A 88 0.60 16.80 -12.81
CA GLU A 88 0.55 17.49 -14.09
C GLU A 88 -0.59 18.51 -14.16
N LEU A 89 -1.79 18.17 -13.67
CA LEU A 89 -2.90 19.12 -13.56
C LEU A 89 -2.54 20.31 -12.67
N HIS A 90 -1.79 20.07 -11.59
CA HIS A 90 -1.28 21.16 -10.78
C HIS A 90 -0.23 22.01 -11.52
N LEU A 91 0.72 21.39 -12.20
CA LEU A 91 1.75 22.10 -12.96
C LEU A 91 1.17 22.89 -14.14
N ALA A 92 0.18 22.34 -14.84
CA ALA A 92 -0.58 23.02 -15.90
C ALA A 92 -1.41 24.19 -15.35
N SER A 93 -1.88 24.09 -14.09
CA SER A 93 -2.43 25.25 -13.39
C SER A 93 -1.37 26.33 -13.06
N GLY A 94 -0.08 26.00 -13.17
CA GLY A 94 1.11 26.79 -12.84
C GLY A 94 1.37 28.06 -13.66
N PHE A 95 0.37 28.68 -14.29
CA PHE A 95 0.40 30.11 -14.63
C PHE A 95 0.04 30.96 -13.40
N ARG A 96 0.87 30.87 -12.36
CA ARG A 96 0.76 31.59 -11.09
C ARG A 96 0.71 33.13 -11.22
N LYS A 97 0.96 33.69 -12.42
CA LYS A 97 0.82 35.11 -12.74
C LYS A 97 -0.63 35.58 -13.01
N TYR A 98 -1.59 34.69 -13.29
CA TYR A 98 -2.99 35.06 -13.55
C TYR A 98 -3.98 34.73 -12.41
N PHE A 99 -3.49 34.14 -11.31
CA PHE A 99 -4.32 33.64 -10.20
C PHE A 99 -5.16 34.67 -9.45
N ILE A 100 -4.90 35.97 -9.63
CA ILE A 100 -5.69 37.03 -8.98
C ILE A 100 -7.09 37.13 -9.62
N TRP A 101 -7.26 36.70 -10.88
CA TRP A 101 -8.49 36.93 -11.63
C TRP A 101 -9.57 35.83 -11.48
N CYS A 102 -9.20 34.59 -11.15
CA CYS A 102 -10.12 33.44 -11.13
C CYS A 102 -10.41 32.84 -9.73
N LYS A 103 -10.38 33.67 -8.67
CA LYS A 103 -10.48 33.22 -7.27
C LYS A 103 -11.76 32.45 -6.92
N GLY A 104 -12.88 32.68 -7.62
CA GLY A 104 -14.17 32.03 -7.31
C GLY A 104 -14.34 30.60 -7.82
N LYS A 105 -13.85 30.27 -9.03
CA LYS A 105 -13.96 28.90 -9.61
C LYS A 105 -12.81 27.98 -9.18
N LEU A 106 -11.62 28.52 -8.91
CA LEU A 106 -10.45 27.71 -8.55
C LEU A 106 -10.50 27.14 -7.12
N GLN A 107 -11.22 27.78 -6.20
CA GLN A 107 -11.25 27.33 -4.80
C GLN A 107 -11.90 25.95 -4.64
N GLY A 108 -12.93 25.62 -5.45
CA GLY A 108 -13.55 24.30 -5.50
C GLY A 108 -12.64 23.22 -6.10
N ASN A 109 -12.03 23.51 -7.26
CA ASN A 109 -11.12 22.58 -7.94
C ASN A 109 -9.87 22.27 -7.10
N HIS A 110 -9.35 23.25 -6.37
CA HIS A 110 -8.22 23.05 -5.47
C HIS A 110 -8.57 22.16 -4.26
N VAL A 111 -9.78 22.26 -3.72
CA VAL A 111 -10.22 21.38 -2.62
C VAL A 111 -10.38 19.95 -3.13
N ALA A 112 -10.95 19.76 -4.32
CA ALA A 112 -11.06 18.45 -4.96
C ALA A 112 -9.69 17.81 -5.23
N LEU A 113 -8.76 18.54 -5.84
CA LEU A 113 -7.38 18.04 -6.08
C LEU A 113 -6.65 17.67 -4.78
N MET A 114 -6.85 18.45 -3.72
CA MET A 114 -6.29 18.11 -2.41
C MET A 114 -6.91 16.86 -1.80
N GLN A 115 -8.20 16.63 -2.01
CA GLN A 115 -8.86 15.44 -1.50
C GLN A 115 -8.42 14.20 -2.30
N GLU A 116 -8.37 14.31 -3.63
CA GLU A 116 -7.90 13.24 -4.51
C GLU A 116 -6.46 12.81 -4.16
N GLY A 117 -5.56 13.76 -3.89
CA GLY A 117 -4.20 13.43 -3.43
C GLY A 117 -4.18 12.68 -2.10
N LYS A 118 -5.02 13.08 -1.13
CA LYS A 118 -5.13 12.37 0.17
C LYS A 118 -5.69 10.97 -0.01
N ASP A 119 -6.66 10.80 -0.90
CA ASP A 119 -7.26 9.51 -1.19
C ASP A 119 -6.23 8.58 -1.85
N LEU A 120 -5.38 9.10 -2.74
CA LEU A 120 -4.25 8.35 -3.33
C LEU A 120 -3.21 7.93 -2.30
N VAL A 121 -2.83 8.81 -1.37
CA VAL A 121 -1.90 8.45 -0.26
C VAL A 121 -2.52 7.38 0.63
N THR A 122 -3.81 7.50 0.94
CA THR A 122 -4.55 6.52 1.75
C THR A 122 -4.61 5.16 1.04
N TYR A 123 -4.89 5.17 -0.26
CA TYR A 123 -4.90 4.00 -1.12
C TYR A 123 -3.54 3.28 -1.12
N ALA A 124 -2.44 4.04 -1.27
CA ALA A 124 -1.08 3.51 -1.21
C ALA A 124 -0.80 2.81 0.13
N LEU A 125 -1.11 3.49 1.24
CA LEU A 125 -0.86 2.98 2.58
C LEU A 125 -1.66 1.71 2.88
N ILE A 126 -2.95 1.70 2.57
CA ILE A 126 -3.83 0.55 2.82
C ILE A 126 -3.38 -0.68 2.00
N ASN A 127 -2.98 -0.48 0.74
CA ASN A 127 -2.45 -1.57 -0.09
C ASN A 127 -1.09 -2.07 0.41
N ALA A 128 -0.18 -1.19 0.82
CA ALA A 128 1.09 -1.59 1.41
C ALA A 128 0.88 -2.45 2.68
N ILE A 129 -0.06 -2.06 3.54
CA ILE A 129 -0.44 -2.84 4.73
C ILE A 129 -1.02 -4.21 4.33
N ALA A 130 -1.83 -4.27 3.27
CA ALA A 130 -2.42 -5.51 2.77
C ALA A 130 -1.35 -6.49 2.29
N VAL A 131 -0.38 -6.03 1.49
CA VAL A 131 0.79 -6.81 1.03
C VAL A 131 1.59 -7.32 2.23
N ARG A 132 1.95 -6.43 3.15
CA ARG A 132 2.70 -6.81 4.36
C ARG A 132 1.97 -7.89 5.17
N LYS A 133 0.66 -7.76 5.34
CA LYS A 133 -0.14 -8.72 6.10
C LYS A 133 -0.25 -10.08 5.42
N ILE A 134 -0.34 -10.14 4.09
CA ILE A 134 -0.44 -11.42 3.39
C ILE A 134 0.90 -12.15 3.34
N LEU A 135 2.02 -11.41 3.20
CA LEU A 135 3.38 -11.97 3.28
C LEU A 135 3.69 -12.50 4.69
N LYS A 136 3.38 -11.75 5.75
CA LYS A 136 3.49 -12.27 7.13
C LYS A 136 2.65 -13.53 7.37
N LYS A 137 1.50 -13.64 6.69
CA LYS A 137 0.67 -14.85 6.76
C LYS A 137 1.30 -16.02 6.01
N TYR A 138 1.97 -15.75 4.89
CA TYR A 138 2.75 -16.76 4.17
C TYR A 138 3.85 -17.33 5.06
N ASP A 139 4.69 -16.45 5.63
CA ASP A 139 5.82 -16.84 6.49
C ASP A 139 5.34 -17.66 7.69
N LYS A 140 4.23 -17.25 8.31
CA LYS A 140 3.62 -17.97 9.42
C LYS A 140 3.11 -19.38 9.04
N ILE A 141 2.64 -19.57 7.81
CA ILE A 141 2.13 -20.88 7.38
C ILE A 141 3.26 -21.84 7.02
N HIS A 142 4.32 -21.32 6.41
CA HIS A 142 5.43 -22.12 5.92
C HIS A 142 6.62 -22.19 6.88
N TYR A 143 6.55 -21.51 8.04
CA TYR A 143 7.68 -21.38 8.98
C TYR A 143 8.96 -20.95 8.24
N SER A 144 8.84 -19.94 7.37
CA SER A 144 9.91 -19.50 6.47
C SER A 144 10.06 -17.97 6.50
N ASN A 145 11.12 -17.47 5.84
CA ASN A 145 11.36 -16.04 5.61
C ASN A 145 11.16 -15.63 4.13
N GLN A 146 10.59 -16.49 3.29
CA GLN A 146 10.49 -16.19 1.86
C GLN A 146 9.49 -15.09 1.53
N GLY A 147 8.45 -14.90 2.34
CA GLY A 147 7.55 -13.75 2.21
C GLY A 147 8.30 -12.43 2.46
N GLN A 148 9.25 -12.42 3.39
CA GLN A 148 10.15 -11.29 3.60
C GLN A 148 11.14 -11.13 2.43
N ALA A 149 11.77 -12.21 1.96
CA ALA A 149 12.68 -12.16 0.82
C ALA A 149 11.99 -11.61 -0.45
N PHE A 150 10.76 -12.07 -0.72
CA PHE A 150 9.92 -11.53 -1.79
C PHE A 150 9.66 -10.03 -1.62
N ARG A 151 9.43 -9.55 -0.40
CA ARG A 151 9.25 -8.11 -0.13
C ARG A 151 10.51 -7.32 -0.49
N SER A 152 11.67 -7.79 -0.06
CA SER A 152 12.96 -7.15 -0.38
C SER A 152 13.22 -7.16 -1.90
N GLN A 153 12.84 -8.22 -2.60
CA GLN A 153 12.90 -8.28 -4.05
C GLN A 153 11.92 -7.29 -4.71
N ALA A 154 10.68 -7.22 -4.23
CA ALA A 154 9.70 -6.27 -4.75
C ALA A 154 10.12 -4.81 -4.53
N GLN A 155 10.86 -4.52 -3.46
CA GLN A 155 11.48 -3.23 -3.20
C GLN A 155 12.55 -2.89 -4.23
N SER A 156 13.49 -3.80 -4.49
CA SER A 156 14.55 -3.58 -5.49
C SER A 156 14.00 -3.44 -6.92
N MET A 157 12.83 -4.04 -7.19
CA MET A 157 12.12 -3.90 -8.45
C MET A 157 11.25 -2.63 -8.54
N HIS A 158 11.19 -1.80 -7.49
CA HIS A 158 10.29 -0.63 -7.40
C HIS A 158 8.79 -0.95 -7.57
N ILE A 159 8.37 -2.15 -7.17
CA ILE A 159 6.99 -2.63 -7.23
C ILE A 159 6.32 -2.56 -5.83
N GLU A 160 7.04 -2.20 -4.77
CA GLU A 160 6.44 -1.77 -3.51
C GLU A 160 5.97 -0.31 -3.61
N ILE A 161 4.67 -0.05 -3.43
CA ILE A 161 4.07 1.29 -3.61
C ILE A 161 4.69 2.38 -2.73
N LEU A 162 5.22 2.01 -1.55
CA LEU A 162 5.88 2.96 -0.65
C LEU A 162 7.25 3.43 -1.18
N GLN A 163 7.84 2.71 -2.13
CA GLN A 163 9.08 3.08 -2.81
C GLN A 163 8.82 3.81 -4.13
N SER A 164 7.56 4.11 -4.46
CA SER A 164 7.24 4.87 -5.66
C SER A 164 7.75 6.30 -5.53
N PRO A 165 8.58 6.81 -6.46
CA PRO A 165 9.00 8.22 -6.48
C PRO A 165 7.80 9.18 -6.49
N TRP A 166 6.69 8.78 -7.12
CA TRP A 166 5.47 9.57 -7.19
C TRP A 166 4.80 9.77 -5.83
N LEU A 167 5.00 8.87 -4.87
CA LEU A 167 4.51 9.05 -3.50
C LEU A 167 5.25 10.20 -2.79
N CYS A 168 6.57 10.26 -2.96
CA CYS A 168 7.39 11.35 -2.44
C CYS A 168 6.95 12.70 -3.04
N GLU A 169 6.77 12.75 -4.35
CA GLU A 169 6.30 13.96 -5.04
C GLU A 169 4.90 14.39 -4.59
N LEU A 170 3.97 13.44 -4.44
CA LEU A 170 2.62 13.71 -3.98
C LEU A 170 2.60 14.23 -2.52
N MET A 171 3.46 13.68 -1.65
CA MET A 171 3.61 14.18 -0.28
C MET A 171 4.22 15.59 -0.26
N ALA A 172 5.26 15.85 -1.05
CA ALA A 172 5.86 17.17 -1.18
C ALA A 172 4.84 18.20 -1.69
N PHE A 173 4.05 17.83 -2.70
CA PHE A 173 2.94 18.62 -3.20
C PHE A 173 1.93 18.98 -2.11
N HIS A 174 1.51 18.02 -1.28
CA HIS A 174 0.60 18.29 -0.16
C HIS A 174 1.17 19.27 0.87
N ILE A 175 2.45 19.12 1.23
CA ILE A 175 3.14 20.03 2.15
C ILE A 175 3.20 21.44 1.57
N ASN A 176 3.60 21.56 0.30
CA ASN A 176 3.72 22.83 -0.39
C ASN A 176 2.37 23.55 -0.50
N LEU A 177 1.29 22.83 -0.84
CA LEU A 177 -0.05 23.41 -0.88
C LEU A 177 -0.56 23.86 0.49
N ARG A 178 -0.27 23.10 1.57
CA ARG A 178 -0.67 23.47 2.94
C ARG A 178 -0.04 24.81 3.34
N ASN A 179 1.24 25.01 3.04
CA ASN A 179 1.97 26.24 3.38
C ASN A 179 1.43 27.49 2.65
N THR A 180 0.80 27.34 1.48
CA THR A 180 0.17 28.49 0.79
C THR A 180 -1.10 28.99 1.49
N LYS A 181 -1.82 28.11 2.20
CA LYS A 181 -3.05 28.46 2.95
C LYS A 181 -2.77 29.05 4.35
N VAL A 182 -1.64 28.74 4.97
CA VAL A 182 -1.29 29.22 6.33
C VAL A 182 -1.02 30.74 6.37
N LYS A 183 -0.78 31.40 5.23
CA LYS A 183 -0.75 32.87 5.15
C LYS A 183 -2.15 33.52 5.25
N SER A 184 -3.23 32.74 5.23
CA SER A 184 -4.60 33.19 5.52
C SER A 184 -5.11 32.49 6.79
N LYS A 185 -5.35 33.28 7.85
CA LYS A 185 -5.75 32.81 9.19
C LYS A 185 -6.90 31.80 9.19
N LYS A 186 -6.66 30.60 9.73
CA LYS A 186 -7.43 29.90 10.78
C LYS A 186 -6.87 28.48 10.94
N LYS A 187 -6.51 28.09 12.17
CA LYS A 187 -6.07 26.74 12.53
C LYS A 187 -7.21 25.74 12.27
N ALA A 188 -7.09 24.93 11.23
CA ALA A 188 -7.87 23.71 11.06
C ALA A 188 -7.10 22.54 11.72
N PRO A 189 -7.78 21.56 12.35
CA PRO A 189 -7.11 20.48 13.06
C PRO A 189 -6.21 19.72 12.08
N ALA A 190 -4.93 19.68 12.40
CA ALA A 190 -3.92 19.08 11.56
C ALA A 190 -4.01 17.55 11.65
N LEU A 191 -4.61 16.92 10.66
CA LEU A 191 -4.51 15.47 10.47
C LEU A 191 -3.16 15.02 9.89
N PHE A 192 -2.22 15.96 9.73
CA PHE A 192 -0.84 15.73 9.29
C PHE A 192 0.15 16.54 10.12
N GLU A 193 -0.09 16.62 11.43
CA GLU A 193 0.90 17.04 12.41
C GLU A 193 1.15 15.80 13.27
N GLY A 194 2.14 15.00 12.88
CA GLY A 194 2.48 13.76 13.58
C GLY A 194 2.42 12.45 12.77
N CYS A 195 2.67 12.46 11.47
CA CYS A 195 2.97 11.21 10.75
C CYS A 195 4.39 11.28 10.17
N SER A 196 5.37 10.86 10.98
CA SER A 196 6.66 10.38 10.48
C SER A 196 6.54 8.87 10.28
N LEU A 197 6.78 8.40 9.06
CA LEU A 197 7.05 6.99 8.81
C LEU A 197 8.49 6.73 9.30
N THR A 198 8.62 6.24 10.53
CA THR A 198 9.90 5.72 11.03
C THR A 198 9.89 4.21 10.91
N PHE A 199 11.02 3.68 10.46
CA PHE A 199 11.31 2.25 10.47
C PHE A 199 12.22 2.02 11.67
N ASP A 200 11.70 1.36 12.71
CA ASP A 200 12.54 0.92 13.82
C ASP A 200 13.45 -0.24 13.35
N ASP A 201 14.55 -0.51 14.06
CA ASP A 201 15.60 -1.49 13.70
C ASP A 201 15.08 -2.93 13.46
N ASP A 202 13.84 -3.24 13.83
CA ASP A 202 13.12 -4.51 13.58
C ASP A 202 12.14 -4.47 12.37
N ASP A 203 12.26 -3.48 11.49
CA ASP A 203 11.55 -3.40 10.21
C ASP A 203 10.01 -3.45 10.34
N LYS A 204 9.53 -2.90 11.47
CA LYS A 204 8.11 -2.83 11.83
C LYS A 204 7.58 -1.43 11.63
N PRO A 205 6.79 -1.15 10.56
CA PRO A 205 6.06 0.11 10.51
C PRO A 205 5.16 0.24 11.73
N SER A 206 5.51 1.18 12.58
CA SER A 206 4.77 1.66 13.73
C SER A 206 4.25 3.06 13.37
N LEU A 207 2.97 3.29 13.64
CA LEU A 207 2.37 4.61 13.51
C LEU A 207 2.41 5.21 14.92
N SER A 208 3.40 6.04 15.21
CA SER A 208 3.47 6.75 16.50
C SER A 208 2.74 8.08 16.38
N TYR A 209 1.71 8.24 17.21
CA TYR A 209 1.18 9.55 17.54
C TYR A 209 2.00 10.08 18.72
N TRP A 210 2.58 11.28 18.61
CA TRP A 210 3.11 11.95 19.78
C TRP A 210 1.94 12.32 20.70
N SER A 211 1.86 11.67 21.86
CA SER A 211 1.15 12.23 23.00
C SER A 211 2.00 13.37 23.56
N LEU A 212 1.34 14.53 23.76
CA LEU A 212 1.79 15.76 24.41
C LEU A 212 3.03 15.63 25.32
#